data_AF-A0A936WJJ7-F1
#
_entry.id   AF-A0A936WJJ7-F1
#
_cell.length_a   1.000
_cell.length_b   1.000
_cell.length_c   1.000
_cell.angle_alpha   90.00
_cell.angle_beta   90.00
_cell.angle_gamma   90.00
#
_symmetry.space_group_name_H-M   'P 1'
#
loop_
_entity.id
_entity.type
_entity.pdbx_description
1 polymer ?
#
loop_
_entity_poly.entity_id
_entity_poly.type
_entity_poly.pdbx_seq_one_letter_code
_entity_poly.pdbx_strand_id
1 'polypeptide(L)'
;MGHSNEFGRKKPMGLAVSFIALAACGNPYRLNYVSVLDRLPAQPAFAPSTPTPRLVEAKNPREDSLRLVEEGYAPIGYVKFNSVKADEQLALAQAKELGADVVLTSIQFTNVVNESVPTTVYKGPETVRVEDRGNVGYTGVNYNRSQTVTYEGSYQTEFVNRETAFYDQKALFFRKLQAPVFGGAVSALPEEVRNSLGRNRGVVVRAVVNGSPAFRADVLKGDILIGLEGEDIIEPGEFYKRIESLAGRSVSLSILRNGQALELPVKLGERPVAAVPAAPK
;
A
#
# COMPACT_ATOMS: atom_id res chain seq x y z
N MET A 1 -44.56 -4.81 42.74
CA MET A 1 -45.23 -5.26 41.50
C MET A 1 -45.54 -4.02 40.68
N GLY A 2 -44.80 -3.72 39.62
CA GLY A 2 -45.14 -4.09 38.23
C GLY A 2 -46.04 -3.00 37.63
N HIS A 3 -45.91 -2.49 36.42
CA HIS A 3 -45.11 -2.81 35.24
C HIS A 3 -45.31 -1.63 34.25
N SER A 4 -44.28 -1.27 33.46
CA SER A 4 -44.33 -0.83 32.03
C SER A 4 -45.21 0.37 31.60
N ASN A 5 -44.72 1.38 30.88
CA ASN A 5 -44.16 1.30 29.53
C ASN A 5 -43.27 2.52 29.20
N GLU A 6 -42.01 2.26 28.84
CA GLU A 6 -41.14 3.20 28.14
C GLU A 6 -41.45 3.16 26.63
N PHE A 7 -41.88 4.29 26.07
CA PHE A 7 -41.96 4.48 24.63
C PHE A 7 -40.57 4.84 24.09
N GLY A 8 -39.94 3.88 23.42
CA GLY A 8 -38.64 4.04 22.79
C GLY A 8 -38.61 5.15 21.74
N ARG A 9 -37.88 6.23 22.04
CA ARG A 9 -37.43 7.19 21.02
C ARG A 9 -36.36 6.52 20.16
N LYS A 10 -36.74 6.07 18.96
CA LYS A 10 -35.77 5.78 17.89
C LYS A 10 -35.01 7.07 17.58
N LYS A 11 -33.69 7.07 17.85
CA LYS A 11 -32.78 8.11 17.37
C LYS A 11 -32.83 8.15 15.84
N PRO A 12 -32.93 9.33 15.19
CA PRO A 12 -32.79 9.38 13.74
C PRO A 12 -31.36 8.96 13.38
N MET A 13 -31.28 7.92 12.56
CA MET A 13 -30.07 7.39 11.96
C MET A 13 -29.46 8.50 11.11
N GLY A 14 -28.26 8.97 11.48
CA GLY A 14 -27.56 10.03 10.78
C GLY A 14 -27.41 9.67 9.31
N LEU A 15 -27.89 10.56 8.45
CA LEU A 15 -27.56 10.59 7.05
C LEU A 15 -26.06 10.90 6.97
N ALA A 16 -25.24 9.86 6.79
CA ALA A 16 -23.84 10.04 6.44
C ALA A 16 -23.83 10.61 5.02
N VAL A 17 -23.81 11.94 4.92
CA VAL A 17 -23.43 12.63 3.68
C VAL A 17 -21.98 12.26 3.47
N SER A 18 -21.77 11.23 2.63
CA SER A 18 -20.47 10.90 2.07
C SER A 18 -20.05 12.12 1.27
N PHE A 19 -19.26 13.00 1.88
CA PHE A 19 -18.43 13.89 1.10
C PHE A 19 -17.53 12.98 0.28
N ILE A 20 -17.84 12.81 -1.01
CA ILE A 20 -16.77 12.61 -1.99
C ILE A 20 -15.91 13.85 -1.80
N ALA A 21 -14.87 13.71 -0.97
CA ALA A 21 -13.73 14.58 -1.05
C ALA A 21 -13.36 14.53 -2.53
N LEU A 22 -13.54 15.65 -3.24
CA LEU A 22 -12.72 15.92 -4.40
C LEU A 22 -11.33 15.51 -3.96
N ALA A 23 -10.81 14.41 -4.51
CA ALA A 23 -9.44 14.05 -4.30
C ALA A 23 -8.69 15.30 -4.75
N ALA A 24 -8.22 16.06 -3.76
CA ALA A 24 -7.38 17.23 -3.99
C ALA A 24 -6.32 16.78 -5.00
N CYS A 25 -5.98 17.63 -5.97
CA CYS A 25 -5.03 17.33 -7.05
C CYS A 25 -3.62 16.85 -6.62
N GLY A 26 -3.42 16.46 -5.36
CA GLY A 26 -2.24 15.85 -4.83
C GLY A 26 -2.14 14.36 -5.14
N ASN A 27 -0.90 13.91 -5.35
CA ASN A 27 -0.55 12.52 -5.54
C ASN A 27 -0.88 11.70 -4.25
N PRO A 28 -1.83 10.74 -4.28
CA PRO A 28 -2.21 9.98 -3.09
C PRO A 28 -1.07 9.13 -2.52
N TYR A 29 -0.11 8.72 -3.37
CA TYR A 29 1.10 8.01 -2.93
C TYR A 29 2.05 8.93 -2.15
N ARG A 30 2.06 10.23 -2.45
CA ARG A 30 2.83 11.21 -1.68
C ARG A 30 2.16 11.54 -0.35
N LEU A 31 0.85 11.80 -0.40
CA LEU A 31 0.07 12.24 0.76
C LEU A 31 0.00 11.18 1.87
N ASN A 32 0.03 9.90 1.50
CA ASN A 32 -0.08 8.78 2.44
C ASN A 32 1.26 8.06 2.68
N TYR A 33 2.38 8.66 2.29
CA TYR A 33 3.69 8.03 2.40
C TYR A 33 4.15 7.94 3.85
N VAL A 34 4.62 6.76 4.25
CA VAL A 34 5.26 6.51 5.54
C VAL A 34 6.66 5.97 5.29
N SER A 35 7.67 6.70 5.76
CA SER A 35 9.07 6.26 5.75
C SER A 35 9.28 5.14 6.76
N VAL A 36 9.97 4.09 6.33
CA VAL A 36 10.44 3.01 7.23
C VAL A 36 11.83 3.35 7.77
N LEU A 37 12.61 4.14 7.04
CA LEU A 37 14.00 4.49 7.39
C LEU A 37 14.09 5.28 8.69
N ASP A 38 13.09 6.12 8.97
CA ASP A 38 13.05 7.00 10.14
C ASP A 38 13.00 6.23 11.46
N ARG A 39 12.63 4.94 11.42
CA ARG A 39 12.53 4.06 12.59
C ARG A 39 13.75 3.17 12.79
N LEU A 40 14.72 3.20 11.86
CA LEU A 40 15.89 2.34 11.92
C LEU A 40 16.99 3.00 12.79
N PRO A 41 17.70 2.22 13.62
CA PRO A 41 18.79 2.75 14.44
C PRO A 41 20.01 3.19 13.61
N ALA A 42 20.14 2.67 12.38
CA ALA A 42 21.18 3.04 11.42
C ALA A 42 20.60 2.98 10.00
N GLN A 43 21.02 3.90 9.14
CA GLN A 43 20.57 3.93 7.75
C GLN A 43 21.34 2.93 6.89
N PRO A 44 20.65 2.10 6.07
CA PRO A 44 21.32 1.23 5.13
C PRO A 44 22.08 2.00 4.05
N ALA A 45 23.22 1.46 3.63
CA ALA A 45 23.91 1.94 2.44
C ALA A 45 23.19 1.46 1.18
N PHE A 46 22.75 2.40 0.34
CA PHE A 46 22.07 2.10 -0.91
C PHE A 46 23.01 2.25 -2.11
N ALA A 47 22.77 1.44 -3.13
CA ALA A 47 23.40 1.63 -4.42
C ALA A 47 22.97 2.98 -5.03
N PRO A 48 23.75 3.50 -6.01
CA PRO A 48 23.31 4.63 -6.82
C PRO A 48 21.92 4.35 -7.40
N SER A 49 21.01 5.31 -7.27
CA SER A 49 19.61 5.16 -7.71
C SER A 49 19.53 4.93 -9.21
N THR A 50 18.64 4.03 -9.63
CA THR A 50 18.27 3.91 -11.04
C THR A 50 17.46 5.14 -11.49
N PRO A 51 17.64 5.64 -12.73
CA PRO A 51 16.93 6.83 -13.20
C PRO A 51 15.44 6.59 -13.47
N THR A 52 15.03 5.32 -13.61
CA THR A 52 13.66 4.93 -13.96
C THR A 52 13.19 3.82 -13.01
N PRO A 53 12.36 4.15 -12.01
CA PRO A 53 11.74 3.16 -11.14
C PRO A 53 10.87 2.20 -11.96
N ARG A 54 10.84 0.92 -11.59
CA ARG A 54 9.92 -0.06 -12.18
C ARG A 54 8.70 -0.28 -11.28
N LEU A 55 7.53 -0.39 -11.88
CA LEU A 55 6.31 -0.79 -11.20
C LEU A 55 6.12 -2.30 -11.33
N VAL A 56 5.76 -2.95 -10.23
CA VAL A 56 5.47 -4.37 -10.14
C VAL A 56 4.14 -4.53 -9.43
N GLU A 57 3.18 -5.15 -10.10
CA GLU A 57 1.93 -5.57 -9.46
C GLU A 57 2.15 -6.84 -8.66
N ALA A 58 1.81 -6.81 -7.37
CA ALA A 58 1.93 -7.94 -6.47
C ALA A 58 0.84 -8.97 -6.72
N LYS A 59 1.23 -10.22 -6.96
CA LYS A 59 0.30 -11.37 -6.95
C LYS A 59 0.11 -11.89 -5.54
N ASN A 60 1.21 -11.96 -4.79
CA ASN A 60 1.21 -12.23 -3.35
C ASN A 60 2.12 -11.21 -2.68
N PRO A 61 1.56 -10.11 -2.12
CA PRO A 61 2.36 -9.01 -1.59
C PRO A 61 3.42 -9.43 -0.57
N ARG A 62 3.16 -10.48 0.22
CA ARG A 62 4.10 -10.97 1.22
C ARG A 62 5.28 -11.70 0.57
N GLU A 63 5.02 -12.60 -0.37
CA GLU A 63 6.09 -13.36 -1.03
C GLU A 63 6.85 -12.50 -2.05
N ASP A 64 6.16 -11.61 -2.76
CA ASP A 64 6.80 -10.72 -3.74
C ASP A 64 7.68 -9.66 -3.05
N SER A 65 7.29 -9.14 -1.88
CA SER A 65 8.16 -8.26 -1.08
C SER A 65 9.37 -9.00 -0.52
N LEU A 66 9.19 -10.25 -0.06
CA LEU A 66 10.31 -11.07 0.39
C LEU A 66 11.29 -11.34 -0.74
N ARG A 67 10.81 -11.67 -1.94
CA ARG A 67 11.66 -11.88 -3.13
C ARG A 67 12.51 -10.66 -3.45
N LEU A 68 11.94 -9.46 -3.36
CA LEU A 68 12.71 -8.22 -3.54
C LEU A 68 13.81 -8.07 -2.48
N VAL A 69 13.54 -8.44 -1.23
CA VAL A 69 14.57 -8.46 -0.18
C VAL A 69 15.67 -9.47 -0.48
N GLU A 70 15.32 -10.68 -0.91
CA GLU A 70 16.29 -11.70 -1.33
C GLU A 70 17.08 -11.27 -2.58
N GLU A 71 16.48 -10.50 -3.48
CA GLU A 71 17.16 -9.85 -4.60
C GLU A 71 18.07 -8.69 -4.16
N GLY A 72 18.09 -8.32 -2.87
CA GLY A 72 18.95 -7.27 -2.33
C GLY A 72 18.36 -5.86 -2.37
N TYR A 73 17.02 -5.74 -2.41
CA TYR A 73 16.33 -4.48 -2.23
C TYR A 73 15.85 -4.32 -0.79
N ALA A 74 16.02 -3.14 -0.21
CA ALA A 74 15.46 -2.81 1.10
C ALA A 74 14.21 -1.94 0.95
N PRO A 75 13.15 -2.18 1.75
CA PRO A 75 11.99 -1.31 1.79
C PRO A 75 12.38 0.04 2.41
N ILE A 76 12.07 1.13 1.72
CA ILE A 76 12.32 2.50 2.19
C ILE A 76 11.06 3.16 2.76
N GLY A 77 9.89 2.67 2.35
CA GLY A 77 8.61 3.19 2.82
C GLY A 77 7.43 2.48 2.19
N TYR A 78 6.24 2.86 2.63
CA TYR A 78 4.99 2.33 2.11
C TYR A 78 3.87 3.36 2.11
N VAL A 79 2.81 3.07 1.37
CA VAL A 79 1.53 3.78 1.41
C VAL A 79 0.40 2.79 1.60
N LYS A 80 -0.70 3.24 2.23
CA LYS A 80 -1.98 2.55 2.25
C LYS A 80 -3.10 3.57 2.22
N PHE A 81 -4.05 3.43 1.31
CA PHE A 81 -5.24 4.27 1.26
C PHE A 81 -6.41 3.50 0.63
N ASN A 82 -7.65 3.93 0.91
CA ASN A 82 -8.85 3.41 0.29
C ASN A 82 -9.43 4.48 -0.65
N SER A 83 -9.55 4.18 -1.93
CA SER A 83 -10.11 5.12 -2.92
C SER A 83 -10.49 4.40 -4.22
N VAL A 84 -11.07 5.12 -5.18
CA VAL A 84 -11.12 4.68 -6.59
C VAL A 84 -9.71 4.31 -7.08
N LYS A 85 -9.59 3.43 -8.08
CA LYS A 85 -8.27 3.02 -8.61
C LYS A 85 -7.44 4.25 -8.98
N ALA A 86 -6.31 4.45 -8.30
CA ALA A 86 -5.42 5.57 -8.57
C ALA A 86 -4.58 5.29 -9.83
N ASP A 87 -4.13 6.37 -10.49
CA ASP A 87 -3.21 6.25 -11.61
C ASP A 87 -1.83 5.76 -11.12
N GLU A 88 -1.36 4.67 -11.72
CA GLU A 88 -0.08 4.03 -11.44
C GLU A 88 1.12 4.94 -11.75
N GLN A 89 0.97 5.91 -12.66
CA GLN A 89 2.01 6.91 -12.95
C GLN A 89 2.33 7.79 -11.75
N LEU A 90 1.34 8.00 -10.86
CA LEU A 90 1.56 8.75 -9.63
C LEU A 90 2.44 7.96 -8.65
N ALA A 91 2.36 6.63 -8.65
CA ALA A 91 3.22 5.77 -7.84
C ALA A 91 4.68 5.84 -8.34
N LEU A 92 4.88 5.82 -9.66
CA LEU A 92 6.19 5.98 -10.30
C LEU A 92 6.80 7.35 -10.04
N ALA A 93 6.00 8.42 -10.12
CA ALA A 93 6.44 9.77 -9.78
C ALA A 93 6.92 9.85 -8.32
N GLN A 94 6.16 9.28 -7.38
CA GLN A 94 6.58 9.21 -5.98
C GLN A 94 7.86 8.40 -5.80
N ALA A 95 8.01 7.27 -6.49
CA ALA A 95 9.22 6.45 -6.40
C ALA A 95 10.46 7.19 -6.88
N LYS A 96 10.32 7.98 -7.96
CA LYS A 96 11.40 8.83 -8.45
C LYS A 96 11.80 9.90 -7.43
N GLU A 97 10.84 10.55 -6.79
CA GLU A 97 11.11 11.52 -5.70
C GLU A 97 11.85 10.87 -4.52
N LEU A 98 11.54 9.61 -4.20
CA LEU A 98 12.15 8.85 -3.11
C LEU A 98 13.50 8.21 -3.49
N GLY A 99 13.88 8.20 -4.76
CA GLY A 99 15.02 7.42 -5.26
C GLY A 99 14.82 5.90 -5.14
N ALA A 100 13.57 5.43 -5.14
CA ALA A 100 13.23 4.02 -5.19
C ALA A 100 13.46 3.44 -6.59
N ASP A 101 13.96 2.22 -6.65
CA ASP A 101 14.17 1.48 -7.89
C ASP A 101 12.95 0.64 -8.26
N VAL A 102 12.17 0.20 -7.26
CA VAL A 102 11.01 -0.68 -7.44
C VAL A 102 9.84 -0.20 -6.60
N VAL A 103 8.66 -0.20 -7.19
CA VAL A 103 7.39 -0.01 -6.51
C VAL A 103 6.58 -1.28 -6.63
N LEU A 104 6.28 -1.92 -5.51
CA LEU A 104 5.43 -3.10 -5.45
C LEU A 104 4.01 -2.67 -5.05
N THR A 105 3.06 -2.71 -5.98
CA THR A 105 1.67 -2.26 -5.76
C THR A 105 0.74 -3.44 -5.49
N SER A 106 -0.30 -3.22 -4.70
CA SER A 106 -1.36 -4.19 -4.46
C SER A 106 -2.70 -3.45 -4.35
N ILE A 107 -3.70 -3.95 -5.06
CA ILE A 107 -5.04 -3.37 -5.12
C ILE A 107 -6.03 -4.47 -4.74
N GLN A 108 -6.90 -4.17 -3.78
CA GLN A 108 -7.94 -5.08 -3.33
C GLN A 108 -9.29 -4.37 -3.34
N PHE A 109 -10.28 -4.96 -4.01
CA PHE A 109 -11.65 -4.43 -3.99
C PHE A 109 -12.19 -4.38 -2.56
N THR A 110 -12.88 -3.29 -2.23
CA THR A 110 -13.49 -3.10 -0.92
C THR A 110 -15.01 -3.09 -1.03
N ASN A 111 -15.58 -2.15 -1.78
CA ASN A 111 -17.02 -1.98 -1.88
C ASN A 111 -17.40 -1.14 -3.13
N VAL A 112 -18.69 -1.17 -3.47
CA VAL A 112 -19.29 -0.24 -4.43
C VAL A 112 -20.20 0.72 -3.66
N VAL A 113 -20.12 2.01 -3.98
CA VAL A 113 -21.02 3.05 -3.46
C VAL A 113 -21.93 3.51 -4.60
N ASN A 114 -23.24 3.56 -4.32
CA ASN A 114 -24.26 4.02 -5.25
C ASN A 114 -24.70 5.42 -4.85
N GLU A 115 -24.52 6.39 -5.73
CA GLU A 115 -24.87 7.79 -5.48
C GLU A 115 -25.79 8.33 -6.58
N SER A 116 -26.83 9.06 -6.19
CA SER A 116 -27.71 9.76 -7.13
C SER A 116 -27.14 11.16 -7.39
N VAL A 117 -26.58 11.37 -8.58
CA VAL A 117 -25.95 12.63 -8.97
C VAL A 117 -26.94 13.46 -9.80
N PRO A 118 -27.23 14.72 -9.43
CA PRO A 118 -28.05 15.60 -10.25
C PRO A 118 -27.28 15.95 -11.53
N THR A 119 -27.89 15.66 -12.68
CA THR A 119 -27.37 15.96 -14.01
C THR A 119 -28.33 16.91 -14.71
N THR A 120 -27.80 18.00 -15.26
CA THR A 120 -28.58 18.94 -16.05
C THR A 120 -28.74 18.40 -17.47
N VAL A 121 -29.97 18.10 -17.86
CA VAL A 121 -30.32 17.57 -19.19
C VAL A 121 -31.16 18.61 -19.92
N TYR A 122 -30.78 18.94 -21.15
CA TYR A 122 -31.61 19.79 -22.01
C TYR A 122 -32.72 18.95 -22.65
N LYS A 123 -33.98 19.28 -22.37
CA LYS A 123 -35.14 18.74 -23.07
C LYS A 123 -35.54 19.71 -24.16
N GLY A 124 -35.51 19.26 -25.41
CA GLY A 124 -35.89 20.05 -26.57
C GLY A 124 -37.36 20.48 -26.53
N PRO A 125 -37.75 21.42 -27.42
CA PRO A 125 -39.13 21.88 -27.48
C PRO A 125 -40.09 20.74 -27.83
N GLU A 126 -41.20 20.66 -27.12
CA GLU A 126 -42.22 19.62 -27.30
C GLU A 126 -43.48 20.23 -27.92
N THR A 127 -43.99 19.59 -28.97
CA THR A 127 -45.19 20.05 -29.67
C THR A 127 -46.35 19.10 -29.37
N VAL A 128 -47.37 19.58 -28.65
CA VAL A 128 -48.53 18.78 -28.26
C VAL A 128 -49.76 19.23 -29.05
N ARG A 129 -50.49 18.26 -29.61
CA ARG A 129 -51.77 18.50 -30.28
C ARG A 129 -52.90 18.41 -29.25
N VAL A 130 -53.57 19.53 -29.02
CA VAL A 130 -54.72 19.63 -28.12
C VAL A 130 -55.99 19.61 -28.96
N GLU A 131 -56.82 18.59 -28.75
CA GLU A 131 -58.15 18.50 -29.37
C GLU A 131 -59.21 18.95 -28.37
N ASP A 132 -59.91 20.02 -28.71
CA ASP A 132 -61.08 20.48 -27.98
C ASP A 132 -62.34 20.04 -28.74
N ARG A 133 -63.15 19.22 -28.08
CA ARG A 133 -64.41 18.70 -28.62
C ARG A 133 -65.54 19.14 -27.72
N GLY A 134 -66.46 19.90 -28.29
CA GLY A 134 -67.61 20.43 -27.56
C GLY A 134 -68.88 20.39 -28.39
N ASN A 135 -70.00 20.44 -27.68
CA ASN A 135 -71.32 20.55 -28.25
C ASN A 135 -71.95 21.85 -27.73
N VAL A 136 -72.44 22.70 -28.64
CA VAL A 136 -73.13 23.94 -28.25
C VAL A 136 -74.60 23.63 -28.04
N GLY A 137 -75.00 23.50 -26.77
CA GLY A 137 -76.26 22.87 -26.34
C GLY A 137 -77.56 23.52 -26.83
N TYR A 138 -77.55 24.76 -27.31
CA TYR A 138 -78.76 25.43 -27.84
C TYR A 138 -78.94 25.28 -29.36
N THR A 139 -77.90 24.92 -30.10
CA THR A 139 -77.92 24.81 -31.58
C THR A 139 -77.60 23.41 -32.09
N GLY A 140 -77.16 22.49 -31.21
CA GLY A 140 -76.84 21.10 -31.56
C GLY A 140 -75.57 20.95 -32.41
N VAL A 141 -74.80 22.03 -32.58
CA VAL A 141 -73.58 22.02 -33.38
C VAL A 141 -72.45 21.39 -32.59
N ASN A 142 -71.90 20.30 -33.12
CA ASN A 142 -70.64 19.71 -32.64
C ASN A 142 -69.48 20.44 -33.30
N TYR A 143 -68.48 20.80 -32.51
CA TYR A 143 -67.21 21.28 -33.05
C TYR A 143 -66.07 20.36 -32.61
N ASN A 144 -65.10 20.21 -33.48
CA ASN A 144 -63.83 19.57 -33.19
C ASN A 144 -62.73 20.54 -33.60
N ARG A 145 -62.09 21.15 -32.60
CA ARG A 145 -61.02 22.12 -32.82
C ARG A 145 -59.71 21.49 -32.39
N SER A 146 -58.82 21.30 -33.35
CA SER A 146 -57.45 20.90 -33.08
C SER A 146 -56.56 22.13 -33.04
N GLN A 147 -55.79 22.28 -31.98
CA GLN A 147 -54.71 23.26 -31.86
C GLN A 147 -53.40 22.53 -31.60
N THR A 148 -52.30 23.17 -31.99
CA THR A 148 -50.95 22.67 -31.73
C THR A 148 -50.26 23.69 -30.84
N VAL A 149 -49.81 23.25 -29.67
CA VAL A 149 -49.08 24.08 -28.70
C VAL A 149 -47.64 23.60 -28.67
N THR A 150 -46.69 24.51 -28.90
CA THR A 150 -45.26 24.20 -28.80
C THR A 150 -44.72 24.78 -27.50
N TYR A 151 -44.19 23.92 -26.64
CA TYR A 151 -43.49 24.31 -25.41
C TYR A 151 -42.00 24.52 -25.73
N GLU A 152 -41.41 25.60 -25.24
CA GLU A 152 -39.98 25.86 -25.43
C GLU A 152 -39.13 24.82 -24.68
N GLY A 153 -37.96 24.50 -25.24
CA GLY A 153 -37.02 23.58 -24.60
C GLY A 153 -36.47 24.17 -23.30
N SER A 154 -36.21 23.31 -22.32
CA SER A 154 -35.73 23.72 -21.00
C SER A 154 -34.68 22.77 -20.45
N TYR A 155 -33.81 23.30 -19.61
CA TYR A 155 -32.91 22.48 -18.80
C TYR A 155 -33.66 21.92 -17.60
N GLN A 156 -33.62 20.60 -17.44
CA GLN A 156 -34.24 19.89 -16.33
C GLN A 156 -33.15 19.15 -15.54
N THR A 157 -33.31 19.10 -14.22
CA THR A 157 -32.42 18.30 -13.37
C THR A 157 -32.95 16.88 -13.32
N GLU A 158 -32.16 15.92 -13.80
CA GLU A 158 -32.44 14.50 -13.67
C GLU A 158 -31.41 13.86 -12.72
N PHE A 159 -31.88 12.99 -11.83
CA PHE A 159 -30.98 12.25 -10.92
C PHE A 159 -30.53 10.97 -11.61
N VAL A 160 -29.23 10.87 -11.85
CA VAL A 160 -28.62 9.69 -12.46
C VAL A 160 -27.88 8.92 -11.38
N ASN A 161 -28.20 7.63 -11.23
CA ASN A 161 -27.48 6.76 -10.30
C ASN A 161 -26.12 6.41 -10.88
N ARG A 162 -25.07 6.62 -10.08
CA ARG A 162 -23.69 6.30 -10.40
C ARG A 162 -23.14 5.29 -9.41
N GLU A 163 -22.66 4.17 -9.92
CA GLU A 163 -21.94 3.17 -9.14
C GLU A 163 -20.44 3.48 -9.19
N THR A 164 -19.79 3.57 -8.02
CA THR A 164 -18.35 3.83 -7.90
C THR A 164 -17.70 2.73 -7.07
N ALA A 165 -16.73 2.02 -7.67
CA ALA A 165 -15.96 0.98 -6.98
C ALA A 165 -14.76 1.57 -6.23
N PHE A 166 -14.58 1.13 -4.98
CA PHE A 166 -13.49 1.52 -4.10
C PHE A 166 -12.56 0.34 -3.81
N TYR A 167 -11.28 0.66 -3.61
CA TYR A 167 -10.21 -0.31 -3.46
C TYR A 167 -9.25 0.12 -2.34
N ASP A 168 -8.87 -0.85 -1.52
CA ASP A 168 -7.69 -0.77 -0.67
C ASP A 168 -6.43 -0.88 -1.56
N GLN A 169 -5.66 0.21 -1.60
CA GLN A 169 -4.46 0.33 -2.41
C GLN A 169 -3.24 0.46 -1.50
N LYS A 170 -2.23 -0.36 -1.77
CA LYS A 170 -0.94 -0.35 -1.07
C LYS A 170 0.18 -0.26 -2.09
N ALA A 171 1.23 0.47 -1.74
CA ALA A 171 2.49 0.39 -2.47
C ALA A 171 3.66 0.35 -1.50
N LEU A 172 4.61 -0.53 -1.76
CA LEU A 172 5.88 -0.65 -1.04
C LEU A 172 6.98 -0.11 -1.96
N PHE A 173 7.78 0.81 -1.45
CA PHE A 173 8.89 1.42 -2.18
C PHE A 173 10.18 0.75 -1.75
N PHE A 174 10.98 0.35 -2.72
CA PHE A 174 12.21 -0.39 -2.50
C PHE A 174 13.38 0.26 -3.20
N ARG A 175 14.54 0.20 -2.54
CA ARG A 175 15.81 0.68 -3.10
C ARG A 175 16.87 -0.40 -2.98
N LYS A 176 17.71 -0.52 -4.01
CA LYS A 176 18.77 -1.51 -4.09
C LYS A 176 19.85 -1.20 -3.04
N LEU A 177 20.20 -2.20 -2.25
CA LEU A 177 21.29 -2.08 -1.29
C LEU A 177 22.64 -2.08 -2.01
N GLN A 178 23.58 -1.31 -1.46
CA GLN A 178 25.00 -1.57 -1.74
C GLN A 178 25.36 -2.95 -1.17
N ALA A 179 26.40 -3.58 -1.70
CA ALA A 179 26.82 -4.91 -1.25
C ALA A 179 26.92 -4.97 0.29
N PRO A 180 26.11 -5.82 0.96
CA PRO A 180 26.03 -5.80 2.41
C PRO A 180 27.21 -6.55 3.05
N VAL A 181 27.58 -6.15 4.27
CA VAL A 181 28.64 -6.81 5.07
C VAL A 181 28.25 -8.25 5.43
N PHE A 182 26.98 -8.50 5.75
CA PHE A 182 26.45 -9.84 6.04
C PHE A 182 25.37 -10.26 5.03
N GLY A 183 24.35 -9.42 4.84
CA GLY A 183 23.28 -9.68 3.87
C GLY A 183 22.21 -10.68 4.32
N GLY A 184 22.14 -10.97 5.61
CA GLY A 184 20.95 -11.58 6.23
C GLY A 184 20.11 -10.51 6.94
N ALA A 185 18.81 -10.49 6.67
CA ALA A 185 17.86 -9.64 7.39
C ALA A 185 17.41 -10.36 8.66
N VAL A 186 17.78 -9.84 9.83
CA VAL A 186 17.43 -10.43 11.12
C VAL A 186 16.37 -9.63 11.88
N SER A 187 15.57 -10.31 12.70
CA SER A 187 14.68 -9.68 13.67
C SER A 187 14.84 -10.30 15.05
N ALA A 188 14.26 -9.64 16.06
CA ALA A 188 14.15 -10.23 17.39
C ALA A 188 13.39 -11.57 17.34
N LEU A 189 13.72 -12.47 18.27
CA LEU A 189 13.03 -13.74 18.40
C LEU A 189 11.58 -13.52 18.83
N PRO A 190 10.60 -14.08 18.08
CA PRO A 190 9.21 -14.13 18.54
C PRO A 190 9.11 -14.79 19.91
N GLU A 191 8.14 -14.37 20.72
CA GLU A 191 7.96 -14.88 22.08
C GLU A 191 7.75 -16.39 22.11
N GLU A 192 7.00 -16.91 21.13
CA GLU A 192 6.72 -18.33 20.98
C GLU A 192 8.01 -19.12 20.76
N VAL A 193 8.92 -18.56 19.94
CA VAL A 193 10.23 -19.17 19.66
C VAL A 193 11.12 -19.10 20.90
N ARG A 194 11.14 -17.98 21.61
CA ARG A 194 11.90 -17.83 22.87
C ARG A 194 11.48 -18.87 23.90
N ASN A 195 10.17 -19.07 24.07
CA ASN A 195 9.61 -20.06 24.98
C ASN A 195 9.97 -21.50 24.56
N SER A 196 9.85 -21.82 23.27
CA SER A 196 10.19 -23.16 22.76
C SER A 196 11.66 -23.53 22.93
N LEU A 197 12.57 -22.54 22.83
CA LEU A 197 14.01 -22.73 22.97
C LEU A 197 14.49 -22.56 24.42
N GLY A 198 13.62 -22.09 25.33
CA GLY A 198 14.03 -21.69 26.68
C GLY A 198 15.09 -20.59 26.68
N ARG A 199 15.09 -19.70 25.67
CA ARG A 199 16.15 -18.71 25.45
C ARG A 199 15.56 -17.34 25.13
N ASN A 200 16.01 -16.32 25.85
CA ASN A 200 15.60 -14.93 25.65
C ASN A 200 16.53 -14.12 24.73
N ARG A 201 17.59 -14.76 24.20
CA ARG A 201 18.67 -14.14 23.43
C ARG A 201 18.77 -14.77 22.05
N GLY A 202 19.12 -13.96 21.07
CA GLY A 202 19.36 -14.38 19.70
C GLY A 202 18.43 -13.67 18.74
N VAL A 203 18.68 -13.87 17.45
CA VAL A 203 17.93 -13.21 16.38
C VAL A 203 17.55 -14.23 15.32
N VAL A 204 16.37 -14.08 14.73
CA VAL A 204 15.89 -14.96 13.67
C VAL A 204 16.17 -14.35 12.30
N VAL A 205 16.68 -15.15 11.38
CA VAL A 205 16.90 -14.76 9.99
C VAL A 205 15.56 -14.77 9.24
N ARG A 206 15.14 -13.61 8.75
CA ARG A 206 13.88 -13.40 8.02
C ARG A 206 14.04 -13.55 6.51
N ALA A 207 15.19 -13.15 5.99
CA ALA A 207 15.53 -13.23 4.59
C ALA A 207 17.06 -13.25 4.44
N VAL A 208 17.55 -13.81 3.34
CA VAL A 208 18.97 -13.81 2.99
C VAL A 208 19.09 -13.29 1.58
N VAL A 209 19.94 -12.26 1.40
CA VAL A 209 20.19 -11.67 0.09
C VAL A 209 21.00 -12.65 -0.75
N ASN A 210 20.53 -12.96 -1.95
CA ASN A 210 21.18 -13.86 -2.89
C ASN A 210 22.60 -13.38 -3.22
N GLY A 211 23.58 -14.28 -3.13
CA GLY A 211 24.99 -13.97 -3.37
C GLY A 211 25.65 -13.09 -2.30
N SER A 212 25.00 -12.85 -1.16
CA SER A 212 25.61 -12.17 -0.01
C SER A 212 26.60 -13.05 0.76
N PRO A 213 27.41 -12.47 1.67
CA PRO A 213 28.21 -13.23 2.64
C PRO A 213 27.41 -14.31 3.40
N ALA A 214 26.22 -13.99 3.90
CA ALA A 214 25.33 -14.92 4.58
C ALA A 214 24.89 -16.07 3.66
N PHE A 215 24.49 -15.75 2.43
CA PHE A 215 24.12 -16.76 1.43
C PHE A 215 25.27 -17.73 1.12
N ARG A 216 26.48 -17.20 0.91
CA ARG A 216 27.66 -18.02 0.63
C ARG A 216 28.09 -18.89 1.81
N ALA A 217 27.75 -18.47 3.03
CA ALA A 217 28.01 -19.24 4.24
C ALA A 217 26.89 -20.24 4.57
N ASP A 218 25.96 -20.48 3.64
CA ASP A 218 24.80 -21.37 3.81
C ASP A 218 23.88 -20.95 4.96
N VAL A 219 23.79 -19.65 5.28
CA VAL A 219 22.76 -19.15 6.21
C VAL A 219 21.41 -19.17 5.50
N LEU A 220 20.39 -19.69 6.17
CA LEU A 220 19.05 -19.88 5.62
C LEU A 220 18.01 -19.04 6.37
N LYS A 221 16.91 -18.72 5.68
CA LYS A 221 15.71 -18.17 6.31
C LYS A 221 15.20 -19.16 7.37
N GLY A 222 14.92 -18.64 8.56
CA GLY A 222 14.47 -19.43 9.71
C GLY A 222 15.60 -19.87 10.64
N ASP A 223 16.86 -19.74 10.24
CA ASP A 223 17.98 -19.93 11.17
C ASP A 223 17.91 -18.93 12.31
N ILE A 224 18.34 -19.37 13.49
CA ILE A 224 18.40 -18.53 14.68
C ILE A 224 19.86 -18.31 15.04
N LEU A 225 20.33 -17.07 14.92
CA LEU A 225 21.70 -16.71 15.27
C LEU A 225 21.77 -16.54 16.79
N ILE A 226 22.64 -17.34 17.42
CA ILE A 226 22.78 -17.38 18.88
C ILE A 226 24.12 -16.85 19.36
N GLY A 227 25.15 -16.85 18.50
CA GLY A 227 26.49 -16.39 18.85
C GLY A 227 27.29 -15.91 17.64
N LEU A 228 28.26 -15.03 17.90
CA LEU A 228 29.21 -14.48 16.94
C LEU A 228 30.58 -14.41 17.62
N GLU A 229 31.60 -15.07 17.04
CA GLU A 229 32.94 -15.18 17.61
C GLU A 229 32.94 -15.74 19.05
N GLY A 230 32.03 -16.68 19.34
CA GLY A 230 31.88 -17.27 20.68
C GLY A 230 31.15 -16.41 21.71
N GLU A 231 30.73 -15.20 21.35
CA GLU A 231 29.92 -14.32 22.21
C GLU A 231 28.44 -14.37 21.82
N ASP A 232 27.56 -14.45 22.82
CA ASP A 232 26.11 -14.46 22.63
C ASP A 232 25.61 -13.26 21.82
N ILE A 233 24.69 -13.50 20.88
CA ILE A 233 23.90 -12.46 20.23
C ILE A 233 22.65 -12.22 21.07
N ILE A 234 22.40 -10.97 21.46
CA ILE A 234 21.26 -10.62 22.32
C ILE A 234 20.11 -10.09 21.48
N GLU A 235 20.38 -9.08 20.64
CA GLU A 235 19.35 -8.34 19.90
C GLU A 235 19.83 -7.92 18.48
N PRO A 236 18.90 -7.60 17.56
CA PRO A 236 19.26 -7.27 16.18
C PRO A 236 20.21 -6.07 16.02
N GLY A 237 20.03 -5.03 16.85
CA GLY A 237 20.85 -3.82 16.76
C GLY A 237 22.30 -4.06 17.13
N GLU A 238 22.55 -4.83 18.19
CA GLU A 238 23.88 -5.26 18.62
C GLU A 238 24.54 -6.17 17.58
N PHE A 239 23.79 -7.13 17.03
CA PHE A 239 24.26 -7.99 15.94
C PHE A 239 24.81 -7.19 14.75
N TYR A 240 24.03 -6.25 14.19
CA TYR A 240 24.49 -5.49 13.02
C TYR A 240 25.71 -4.62 13.36
N LYS A 241 25.75 -3.98 14.53
CA LYS A 241 26.91 -3.19 14.95
C LYS A 241 28.20 -4.02 15.03
N ARG A 242 28.12 -5.25 15.55
CA ARG A 242 29.28 -6.15 15.63
C ARG A 242 29.69 -6.69 14.27
N ILE A 243 28.73 -7.07 13.43
CA ILE A 243 29.01 -7.47 12.05
C ILE A 243 29.72 -6.35 11.29
N GLU A 244 29.25 -5.10 11.43
CA GLU A 244 29.87 -3.95 10.78
C GLU A 244 31.28 -3.64 11.31
N SER A 245 31.56 -3.87 12.60
CA SER A 245 32.91 -3.68 13.17
C SER A 245 33.89 -4.75 12.69
N LEU A 246 33.40 -5.92 12.29
CA LEU A 246 34.16 -7.05 11.76
C LEU A 246 34.18 -7.13 10.23
N ALA A 247 33.72 -6.08 9.53
CA ALA A 247 33.70 -6.05 8.07
C ALA A 247 35.05 -6.45 7.43
N GLY A 248 34.99 -7.21 6.35
CA GLY A 248 36.16 -7.77 5.65
C GLY A 248 36.80 -9.00 6.31
N ARG A 249 36.44 -9.34 7.56
CA ARG A 249 37.00 -10.50 8.29
C ARG A 249 36.21 -11.79 8.04
N SER A 250 36.85 -12.92 8.31
CA SER A 250 36.13 -14.20 8.47
C SER A 250 35.79 -14.40 9.94
N VAL A 251 34.54 -14.76 10.22
CA VAL A 251 34.00 -14.92 11.58
C VAL A 251 33.29 -16.26 11.73
N SER A 252 33.25 -16.82 12.94
CA SER A 252 32.43 -17.97 13.31
C SER A 252 31.06 -17.51 13.77
N LEU A 253 30.01 -18.00 13.12
CA LEU A 253 28.63 -17.71 13.44
C LEU A 253 27.95 -18.97 13.99
N SER A 254 27.54 -18.89 15.26
CA SER A 254 26.78 -19.95 15.94
C SER A 254 25.30 -19.80 15.63
N ILE A 255 24.68 -20.84 15.05
CA ILE A 255 23.26 -20.85 14.69
C ILE A 255 22.53 -22.05 15.27
N LEU A 256 21.21 -21.93 15.39
CA LEU A 256 20.29 -23.06 15.55
C LEU A 256 19.50 -23.25 14.27
N ARG A 257 19.58 -24.45 13.70
CA ARG A 257 18.79 -24.90 12.55
C ARG A 257 18.05 -26.15 12.92
N ASN A 258 16.72 -26.12 12.86
CA ASN A 258 15.87 -27.26 13.26
C ASN A 258 16.19 -27.79 14.68
N GLY A 259 16.56 -26.88 15.60
CA GLY A 259 16.93 -27.22 16.97
C GLY A 259 18.36 -27.72 17.18
N GLN A 260 19.15 -27.89 16.11
CA GLN A 260 20.56 -28.30 16.19
C GLN A 260 21.48 -27.10 16.12
N ALA A 261 22.50 -27.08 16.98
CA ALA A 261 23.54 -26.06 16.95
C ALA A 261 24.56 -26.35 15.85
N LEU A 262 24.85 -25.35 15.03
CA LEU A 262 25.84 -25.39 13.96
C LEU A 262 26.77 -24.18 14.07
N GLU A 263 28.04 -24.38 13.70
CA GLU A 263 29.02 -23.30 13.55
C GLU A 263 29.29 -23.09 12.07
N LEU A 264 29.04 -21.89 11.58
CA LEU A 264 29.23 -21.52 10.17
C LEU A 264 30.37 -20.49 10.05
N PRO A 265 31.43 -20.78 9.29
CA PRO A 265 32.42 -19.76 8.96
C PRO A 265 31.85 -18.79 7.91
N VAL A 266 31.75 -17.52 8.27
CA VAL A 266 31.21 -16.47 7.40
C VAL A 266 32.32 -15.51 7.02
N LYS A 267 32.61 -15.39 5.72
CA LYS A 267 33.50 -14.33 5.19
C LYS A 267 32.70 -13.07 4.94
N LEU A 268 32.81 -12.09 5.84
CA LEU A 268 32.08 -10.83 5.78
C LEU A 268 32.54 -9.96 4.60
N GLY A 269 31.59 -9.21 4.06
CA GLY A 269 31.83 -8.20 3.03
C GLY A 269 32.56 -6.98 3.59
N GLU A 270 33.10 -6.16 2.70
CA GLU A 270 33.70 -4.88 3.06
C GLU A 270 32.65 -3.88 3.55
N ARG A 271 33.07 -2.90 4.35
CA ARG A 271 32.17 -1.82 4.75
C ARG A 271 31.77 -1.02 3.51
N PRO A 272 30.46 -0.81 3.27
CA PRO A 272 30.00 0.03 2.18
C PRO A 272 30.59 1.44 2.34
N VAL A 273 31.44 1.86 1.41
CA VAL A 273 31.84 3.27 1.34
C VAL A 273 30.63 4.01 0.78
N ALA A 274 30.10 4.96 1.55
CA ALA A 274 29.03 5.85 1.09
C ALA A 274 29.47 6.44 -0.25
N ALA A 275 28.63 6.29 -1.29
CA ALA A 275 28.94 6.81 -2.61
C ALA A 275 29.20 8.32 -2.50
N VAL A 276 30.46 8.74 -2.62
CA VAL A 276 30.81 10.14 -2.82
C VAL A 276 30.16 10.52 -4.15
N PRO A 277 29.22 11.48 -4.20
CA PRO A 277 28.67 11.92 -5.47
C PRO A 277 29.85 12.40 -6.33
N ALA A 278 29.97 11.85 -7.53
CA ALA A 278 30.98 12.29 -8.48
C ALA A 278 30.85 13.80 -8.62
N ALA A 279 31.93 14.53 -8.34
CA ALA A 279 31.96 15.98 -8.50
C ALA A 279 31.51 16.31 -9.94
N PRO A 280 30.60 17.27 -10.13
CA PRO A 280 30.26 17.72 -11.48
C PRO A 280 31.55 18.23 -12.14
N LYS A 281 31.84 17.73 -13.34
CA LYS A 281 32.85 18.31 -14.23
C LYS A 281 32.30 19.59 -14.85
#